data_AF-A0AAX0YZ55-F1
#
_entry.id   AF-A0AAX0YZ55-F1
#
_cell.length_a   1.000
_cell.length_b   1.000
_cell.length_c   1.000
_cell.angle_alpha   90.00
_cell.angle_beta   90.00
_cell.angle_gamma   90.00
#
_symmetry.space_group_name_H-M   'P 1'
#
loop_
_entity.id
_entity.type
_entity.pdbx_description
1 polymer ?
#
loop_
_entity_poly.entity_id
_entity_poly.type
_entity_poly.pdbx_seq_one_letter_code
_entity_poly.pdbx_strand_id
1 'polypeptide(L)'
;MLRSLCIGSLLLTSATSVFASSIEEINDTADSMYYFSKYCASEFHKLKVSSPDAWIGTMERWSNVNGSFGYNYHVLHAPNYFTTQQLGTILLTVKPIANPPADGSSYSFSCVKQ
;
A
#
# COMPACT_ATOMS: atom_id res chain seq x y z
N MET A 1 -12.48 2.64 -65.41
CA MET A 1 -11.56 1.72 -64.70
C MET A 1 -11.41 2.21 -63.27
N LEU A 2 -12.11 1.59 -62.30
CA LEU A 2 -12.01 1.92 -60.88
C LEU A 2 -11.07 0.90 -60.23
N ARG A 3 -9.89 1.33 -59.76
CA ARG A 3 -8.90 0.47 -59.12
C ARG A 3 -9.21 0.34 -57.62
N SER A 4 -9.39 -0.90 -57.18
CA SER A 4 -9.38 -1.33 -55.78
C SER A 4 -7.97 -1.20 -55.20
N LEU A 5 -7.84 -0.79 -53.94
CA LEU A 5 -6.71 -1.14 -53.08
C LEU A 5 -7.09 -1.03 -51.59
N CYS A 6 -7.20 -2.21 -50.96
CA CYS A 6 -7.30 -2.41 -49.52
C CYS A 6 -5.99 -2.04 -48.81
N ILE A 7 -6.05 -1.23 -47.75
CA ILE A 7 -5.03 -1.04 -46.72
C ILE A 7 -5.83 -0.68 -45.46
N GLY A 8 -5.94 -1.48 -44.39
CA GLY A 8 -4.89 -2.15 -43.65
C GLY A 8 -4.71 -1.38 -42.33
N SER A 9 -5.23 -1.90 -41.22
CA SER A 9 -4.66 -1.71 -39.86
C SER A 9 -5.42 -2.55 -38.85
N LEU A 10 -4.82 -3.70 -38.53
CA LEU A 10 -5.09 -4.51 -37.36
C LEU A 10 -4.56 -3.72 -36.15
N LEU A 11 -5.42 -3.04 -35.40
CA LEU A 11 -5.03 -2.50 -34.10
C LEU A 11 -5.21 -3.62 -33.06
N LEU A 12 -4.13 -4.38 -32.84
CA LEU A 12 -3.95 -5.17 -31.63
C LEU A 12 -3.93 -4.18 -30.46
N THR A 13 -5.04 -4.04 -29.75
CA THR A 13 -5.05 -3.47 -28.41
C THR A 13 -4.41 -4.49 -27.48
N SER A 14 -3.12 -4.32 -27.22
CA SER A 14 -2.45 -5.01 -26.12
C SER A 14 -3.15 -4.59 -24.81
N ALA A 15 -3.98 -5.47 -24.27
CA ALA A 15 -4.54 -5.31 -22.94
C ALA A 15 -3.37 -5.28 -21.96
N THR A 16 -3.08 -4.11 -21.40
CA THR A 16 -2.24 -3.97 -20.22
C THR A 16 -2.94 -4.74 -19.11
N SER A 17 -2.37 -5.87 -18.68
CA SER A 17 -2.84 -6.62 -17.52
C SER A 17 -2.71 -5.72 -16.30
N VAL A 18 -3.82 -5.12 -15.89
CA VAL A 18 -3.90 -4.41 -14.61
C VAL A 18 -3.77 -5.46 -13.53
N PHE A 19 -2.65 -5.47 -12.82
CA PHE A 19 -2.50 -6.28 -11.62
C PHE A 19 -3.62 -5.89 -10.65
N ALA A 20 -4.59 -6.77 -10.48
CA ALA A 20 -5.70 -6.56 -9.57
C ALA A 20 -5.17 -6.58 -8.13
N SER A 21 -5.01 -5.41 -7.53
CA SER A 21 -4.89 -5.25 -6.08
C SER A 21 -6.27 -4.95 -5.51
N SER A 22 -6.72 -5.72 -4.52
CA SER A 22 -7.90 -5.36 -3.73
C SER A 22 -7.48 -4.53 -2.52
N ILE A 23 -8.23 -3.46 -2.25
CA ILE A 23 -8.11 -2.64 -1.04
C ILE A 23 -9.39 -2.88 -0.24
N GLU A 24 -9.24 -3.25 1.03
CA GLU A 24 -10.34 -3.43 1.96
C GLU A 24 -10.11 -2.53 3.18
N GLU A 25 -11.12 -1.73 3.51
CA GLU A 25 -11.14 -0.95 4.75
C GLU A 25 -11.34 -1.92 5.92
N ILE A 26 -10.39 -1.95 6.84
CA ILE A 26 -10.34 -2.98 7.87
C ILE A 26 -11.16 -2.54 9.09
N ASN A 27 -12.21 -3.30 9.41
CA ASN A 27 -12.93 -3.18 10.68
C ASN A 27 -12.22 -3.97 11.82
N ASP A 28 -11.31 -4.90 11.49
CA ASP A 28 -10.48 -5.65 12.44
C ASP A 28 -9.14 -4.95 12.73
N THR A 29 -9.19 -3.95 13.59
CA THR A 29 -8.07 -3.05 13.90
C THR A 29 -6.91 -3.71 14.65
N ALA A 30 -7.12 -4.86 15.29
CA ALA A 30 -6.13 -5.47 16.19
C ALA A 30 -4.86 -5.92 15.45
N ASP A 31 -5.01 -6.65 14.35
CA ASP A 31 -3.86 -7.12 13.55
C ASP A 31 -3.11 -5.94 12.93
N SER A 32 -3.84 -4.99 12.35
CA SER A 32 -3.27 -3.77 11.77
C SER A 32 -2.41 -3.00 12.78
N MET A 33 -2.90 -2.82 14.01
CA MET A 33 -2.18 -2.13 15.07
C MET A 33 -0.98 -2.92 15.60
N TYR A 34 -1.08 -4.26 15.68
CA TYR A 34 0.07 -5.11 15.99
C TYR A 34 1.19 -4.93 14.96
N TYR A 35 0.87 -5.04 13.68
CA TYR A 35 1.81 -4.87 12.59
C TYR A 35 2.43 -3.47 12.57
N PHE A 36 1.62 -2.43 12.77
CA PHE A 36 2.08 -1.05 12.87
C PHE A 36 3.10 -0.86 14.00
N SER A 37 2.72 -1.26 15.22
CA SER A 37 3.56 -1.07 16.41
C SER A 37 4.88 -1.85 16.31
N LYS A 38 4.86 -3.04 15.71
CA LYS A 38 6.04 -3.90 15.60
C LYS A 38 6.99 -3.47 14.48
N TYR A 39 6.47 -3.09 13.31
CA TYR A 39 7.30 -2.91 12.10
C TYR A 39 7.40 -1.46 11.61
N CYS A 40 6.54 -0.55 12.08
CA CYS A 40 6.49 0.84 11.61
C CYS A 40 6.87 1.88 12.68
N ALA A 41 7.30 1.46 13.87
CA ALA A 41 7.64 2.37 14.98
C ALA A 41 8.68 3.44 14.59
N SER A 42 9.70 3.09 13.80
CA SER A 42 10.73 4.04 13.35
C SER A 42 10.16 5.12 12.43
N GLU A 43 9.37 4.73 11.42
CA GLU A 43 8.74 5.67 10.48
C GLU A 43 7.74 6.56 11.20
N PHE A 44 6.96 6.00 12.13
CA PHE A 44 6.07 6.79 12.97
C PHE A 44 6.83 7.76 13.87
N HIS A 45 7.95 7.35 14.46
CA HIS A 45 8.78 8.25 15.27
C HIS A 45 9.30 9.43 14.45
N LYS A 46 9.87 9.18 13.26
CA LYS A 46 10.31 10.23 12.33
C LYS A 46 9.18 11.21 12.02
N LEU A 47 7.98 10.68 11.79
CA LEU A 47 6.80 11.48 11.54
C LEU A 47 6.40 12.35 12.74
N LYS A 48 6.42 11.80 13.96
CA LYS A 48 6.13 12.57 15.18
C LYS A 48 7.19 13.63 15.48
N VAL A 49 8.44 13.43 15.05
CA VAL A 49 9.48 14.47 15.14
C VAL A 49 9.19 15.62 14.17
N SER A 50 8.77 15.33 12.93
CA SER A 50 8.44 16.37 11.94
C SER A 50 7.08 17.03 12.15
N SER A 51 6.12 16.30 12.74
CA SER A 51 4.72 16.70 12.91
C SER A 51 4.19 16.14 14.23
N PRO A 52 4.44 16.82 15.37
CA PRO A 52 4.19 16.28 16.71
C PRO A 52 2.73 15.98 17.03
N ASP A 53 1.80 16.62 16.34
CA ASP A 53 0.36 16.44 16.52
C ASP A 53 -0.24 15.46 15.50
N ALA A 54 0.55 14.90 14.57
CA ALA A 54 0.05 13.95 13.60
C ALA A 54 -0.39 12.62 14.24
N TRP A 55 -1.41 11.98 13.66
CA TRP A 55 -1.97 10.70 14.09
C TRP A 55 -2.35 9.80 12.90
N ILE A 56 -2.55 8.51 13.17
CA ILE A 56 -3.05 7.57 12.17
C ILE A 56 -4.57 7.72 12.09
N GLY A 57 -5.08 8.10 10.93
CA GLY A 57 -6.51 8.28 10.66
C GLY A 57 -7.16 6.98 10.22
N THR A 58 -7.06 6.67 8.92
CA THR A 58 -7.60 5.45 8.32
C THR A 58 -6.54 4.40 8.08
N MET A 59 -6.96 3.14 8.09
CA MET A 59 -6.11 1.97 7.92
C MET A 59 -6.72 1.06 6.87
N GLU A 60 -6.03 0.83 5.77
CA GLU A 60 -6.50 -0.01 4.68
C GLU A 60 -5.59 -1.20 4.51
N ARG A 61 -6.16 -2.41 4.35
CA ARG A 61 -5.38 -3.57 3.93
C ARG A 61 -5.38 -3.65 2.43
N TRP A 62 -4.23 -4.01 1.89
CA TRP A 62 -4.13 -4.42 0.52
C TRP A 62 -3.54 -5.83 0.44
N SER A 63 -3.86 -6.52 -0.63
CA SER A 63 -3.25 -7.80 -0.97
C SER A 63 -3.11 -7.95 -2.48
N ASN A 64 -2.21 -8.83 -2.91
CA ASN A 64 -2.03 -9.15 -4.31
C ASN A 64 -1.97 -10.66 -4.56
N VAL A 65 -2.07 -11.02 -5.84
CA VAL A 65 -2.07 -12.42 -6.30
C VAL A 65 -0.78 -13.18 -5.98
N ASN A 66 0.32 -12.48 -5.69
CA ASN A 66 1.60 -13.09 -5.32
C ASN A 66 1.67 -13.44 -3.81
N GLY A 67 0.55 -13.33 -3.09
CA GLY A 67 0.48 -13.57 -1.65
C GLY A 67 1.15 -12.48 -0.80
N SER A 68 1.56 -11.37 -1.41
CA SER A 68 1.99 -10.19 -0.64
C SER A 68 0.76 -9.44 -0.14
N PHE A 69 0.86 -8.92 1.06
CA PHE A 69 -0.17 -8.08 1.65
C PHE A 69 0.47 -6.97 2.45
N GLY A 70 -0.35 -6.03 2.91
CA GLY A 70 0.16 -4.94 3.70
C GLY A 70 -0.94 -4.02 4.19
N TYR A 71 -0.51 -2.92 4.77
CA TYR A 71 -1.37 -1.93 5.38
C TYR A 71 -0.94 -0.54 4.93
N ASN A 72 -1.92 0.27 4.52
CA ASN A 72 -1.78 1.70 4.31
C ASN A 72 -2.29 2.40 5.56
N TYR A 73 -1.40 3.09 6.29
CA TYR A 73 -1.77 3.91 7.43
C TYR A 73 -1.79 5.37 6.98
N HIS A 74 -2.98 5.92 6.78
CA HIS A 74 -3.13 7.31 6.36
C HIS A 74 -2.83 8.22 7.55
N VAL A 75 -1.86 9.11 7.36
CA VAL A 75 -1.42 9.99 8.42
C VAL A 75 -2.10 11.33 8.27
N LEU A 76 -2.75 11.75 9.34
CA LEU A 76 -3.51 12.99 9.41
C LEU A 76 -2.88 13.95 10.43
N HIS A 77 -3.16 15.23 10.23
CA HIS A 77 -2.70 16.35 11.05
C HIS A 77 -3.79 17.41 11.10
N ALA A 78 -3.98 18.07 12.24
CA ALA A 78 -4.95 19.15 12.39
C ALA A 78 -4.27 20.36 13.04
N PRO A 79 -3.67 21.25 12.22
CA PRO A 79 -2.88 22.36 12.75
C PRO A 79 -3.72 23.30 13.63
N ASN A 80 -5.03 23.38 13.36
CA ASN A 80 -5.95 24.29 14.01
C ASN A 80 -7.22 23.58 14.53
N TYR A 81 -7.22 22.25 14.71
CA TYR A 81 -8.36 21.44 15.17
C TYR A 81 -9.65 21.42 14.31
N PHE A 82 -9.86 22.39 13.41
CA PHE A 82 -11.06 22.49 12.57
C PHE A 82 -10.90 21.88 11.17
N THR A 83 -9.67 21.67 10.73
CA THR A 83 -9.37 21.08 9.42
C THR A 83 -8.32 20.00 9.58
N THR A 84 -8.64 18.83 9.04
CA THR A 84 -7.73 17.69 8.98
C THR A 84 -7.04 17.68 7.63
N GLN A 85 -5.72 17.58 7.62
CA GLN A 85 -4.87 17.49 6.44
C GLN A 85 -4.17 16.14 6.43
N GLN A 86 -4.11 15.49 5.26
CA GLN A 86 -3.34 14.26 5.10
C GLN A 86 -1.87 14.62 4.83
N LEU A 87 -0.98 14.12 5.69
CA LEU A 87 0.46 14.34 5.58
C LEU A 87 1.17 13.30 4.69
N GLY A 88 0.51 12.17 4.44
CA GLY A 88 1.04 11.08 3.64
C GLY A 88 0.49 9.73 4.09
N THR A 89 1.17 8.68 3.68
CA THR A 89 0.80 7.30 4.02
C THR A 89 2.04 6.57 4.53
N ILE A 90 1.92 5.90 5.66
CA ILE A 90 2.91 4.89 6.07
C ILE A 90 2.47 3.58 5.43
N LEU A 91 3.29 3.03 4.54
CA LEU A 91 3.05 1.78 3.85
C LEU A 91 3.84 0.67 4.54
N LEU A 92 3.13 -0.28 5.14
CA LEU A 92 3.71 -1.56 5.54
C LEU A 92 3.48 -2.58 4.42
N THR A 93 4.55 -3.24 4.02
CA THR A 93 4.55 -4.33 3.04
C THR A 93 5.05 -5.62 3.67
N VAL A 94 4.29 -6.68 3.46
CA VAL A 94 4.58 -8.05 3.90
C VAL A 94 4.72 -8.92 2.66
N LYS A 95 5.90 -9.52 2.46
CA LYS A 95 6.19 -10.39 1.31
C LYS A 95 6.53 -11.80 1.77
N PRO A 96 5.97 -12.84 1.13
CA PRO A 96 6.37 -14.22 1.42
C PRO A 96 7.83 -14.45 1.00
N ILE A 97 8.54 -15.29 1.75
CA ILE A 97 9.91 -15.70 1.47
C ILE A 97 9.85 -17.09 0.82
N ALA A 98 10.39 -17.24 -0.39
CA ALA A 98 10.28 -18.46 -1.19
C ALA A 98 10.93 -19.70 -0.53
N ASN A 99 11.89 -19.51 0.38
CA ASN A 99 12.50 -20.55 1.20
C ASN A 99 12.80 -19.96 2.58
N PRO A 100 11.85 -20.00 3.53
CA PRO A 100 12.03 -19.35 4.81
C PRO A 100 12.99 -20.14 5.71
N PRO A 101 13.70 -19.47 6.64
CA PRO A 101 14.49 -20.14 7.66
C PRO A 101 13.60 -21.05 8.53
N ALA A 102 14.15 -22.18 8.98
CA ALA A 102 13.40 -23.19 9.74
C ALA A 102 12.91 -22.68 11.11
N ASP A 103 13.61 -21.70 11.69
CA ASP A 103 13.39 -21.11 13.00
C ASP A 103 13.00 -19.62 12.94
N GLY A 104 12.65 -19.10 11.75
CA GLY A 104 12.33 -17.69 11.55
C GLY A 104 10.98 -17.45 10.89
N SER A 105 10.74 -16.19 10.51
CA SER A 105 9.49 -15.81 9.86
C SER A 105 9.44 -16.29 8.41
N SER A 106 8.26 -16.72 7.96
CA SER A 106 7.98 -16.99 6.54
C SER A 106 7.81 -15.73 5.69
N TYR A 107 7.89 -14.55 6.31
CA TYR A 107 7.62 -13.27 5.67
C TYR A 107 8.75 -12.26 5.95
N SER A 108 9.00 -11.42 4.96
CA SER A 108 9.79 -10.19 5.13
C SER A 108 8.86 -9.00 5.30
N PHE A 109 9.24 -8.08 6.19
CA PHE A 109 8.47 -6.88 6.52
C PHE A 109 9.26 -5.64 6.14
N SER A 110 8.63 -4.67 5.50
CA SER A 110 9.21 -3.36 5.22
C SER A 110 8.19 -2.27 5.45
N CYS A 111 8.56 -1.25 6.22
CA CYS A 111 7.71 -0.10 6.45
C CYS A 111 8.39 1.18 5.95
N VAL A 112 7.67 1.98 5.18
CA VAL A 112 8.17 3.22 4.58
C VAL A 112 7.10 4.31 4.64
N LYS A 113 7.51 5.56 4.86
CA LYS A 113 6.64 6.72 4.62
C LYS A 113 6.67 7.07 3.12
N GLN A 114 5.47 7.18 2.52
CA GLN A 114 5.23 7.66 1.16
C GLN A 114 4.70 9.09 1.17
#